data_AF-A0A7W7TY65-F1
#
_entry.id   AF-A0A7W7TY65-F1
#
_cell.length_a   1.000
_cell.length_b   1.000
_cell.length_c   1.000
_cell.angle_alpha   90.00
_cell.angle_beta   90.00
_cell.angle_gamma   90.00
#
_symmetry.space_group_name_H-M   'P 1'
#
loop_
_entity.id
_entity.type
_entity.pdbx_description
1 polymer ?
#
loop_
_entity_poly.entity_id
_entity_poly.type
_entity_poly.pdbx_seq_one_letter_code
_entity_poly.pdbx_strand_id
1 'polypeptide(L)'
;MEPSRTYRPATPAVHDPLTSSVPLFDPSQLPLRTWCEGSREDAVTGLVAFPDFHSHIPRCLAAALDEGRLVALAIGDVDGLKDHVERTNSTNPTSYGHLAGNEVMATVGATTRAWFREQPFDIGCAATFGGDEVILAAVVDDAAQFHQALGVLRDRLGAALPVTVSFALMFVTAGDLPAQRERSWKHAFTNTLLAAVDRTLFTHKAARRAGGGQGGIIAVTRPPLLPEPDQAGANPVVLLPLPAASDVVHIVARPERIGGRDFLLLPCRGPVGQRGAQLRVTFSTGSSRTVVAYALRGQAAVPYAAVADGVTGVPLTVRGLRDRTPRSVPEDLAAALERAGLDWTAVPAHEQAQILHLITEAGTEEIRAGRITAAVDAVAARKGTAR
;
A
#
# COMPACT_ATOMS: atom_id res chain seq x y z
N MET A 1 -71.58 -55.68 -20.45
CA MET A 1 -71.34 -55.02 -19.15
C MET A 1 -69.86 -54.73 -19.05
N GLU A 2 -69.43 -53.58 -19.56
CA GLU A 2 -68.07 -53.05 -19.36
C GLU A 2 -68.07 -52.16 -18.11
N PRO A 3 -67.04 -52.23 -17.25
CA PRO A 3 -66.97 -51.36 -16.09
C PRO A 3 -66.52 -49.95 -16.50
N SER A 4 -67.36 -48.96 -16.15
CA SER A 4 -67.10 -47.53 -16.28
C SER A 4 -65.72 -47.14 -15.73
N ARG A 5 -64.87 -46.60 -16.60
CA ARG A 5 -63.66 -45.86 -16.19
C ARG A 5 -64.10 -44.55 -15.53
N THR A 6 -63.92 -44.47 -14.22
CA THR A 6 -64.01 -43.22 -13.46
C THR A 6 -62.87 -42.30 -13.85
N TYR A 7 -63.22 -41.16 -14.43
CA TYR A 7 -62.30 -40.07 -14.76
C TYR A 7 -61.88 -39.38 -13.46
N ARG A 8 -60.62 -39.58 -13.05
CA ARG A 8 -59.99 -38.80 -11.96
C ARG A 8 -59.52 -37.47 -12.57
N PRO A 9 -59.91 -36.30 -12.04
CA PRO A 9 -59.33 -35.05 -12.48
C PRO A 9 -57.82 -35.08 -12.19
N ALA A 10 -57.00 -34.76 -13.17
CA ALA A 10 -55.59 -34.52 -12.95
C ALA A 10 -55.46 -33.34 -11.98
N THR A 11 -54.84 -33.59 -10.83
CA THR A 11 -54.38 -32.54 -9.92
C THR A 11 -53.52 -31.58 -10.74
N PRO A 12 -53.76 -30.26 -10.72
CA PRO A 12 -52.90 -29.33 -11.44
C PRO A 12 -51.48 -29.51 -10.92
N ALA A 13 -50.53 -29.68 -11.83
CA ALA A 13 -49.13 -29.65 -11.49
C ALA A 13 -48.87 -28.33 -10.76
N VAL A 14 -48.52 -28.42 -9.48
CA VAL A 14 -47.96 -27.30 -8.74
C VAL A 14 -46.64 -27.00 -9.44
N HIS A 15 -46.66 -26.08 -10.39
CA HIS A 15 -45.47 -25.39 -10.82
C HIS A 15 -45.00 -24.63 -9.60
N ASP A 16 -44.13 -25.25 -8.82
CA ASP A 16 -43.20 -24.53 -7.98
C ASP A 16 -42.24 -23.90 -8.99
N PRO A 17 -42.36 -22.60 -9.31
CA PRO A 17 -41.33 -21.99 -10.11
C PRO A 17 -40.11 -22.06 -9.21
N LEU A 18 -39.14 -22.90 -9.55
CA LEU A 18 -37.81 -22.79 -8.98
C LEU A 18 -37.46 -21.32 -9.14
N THR A 19 -37.59 -20.56 -8.04
CA THR A 19 -37.17 -19.18 -7.94
C THR A 19 -35.76 -19.24 -8.46
N SER A 20 -35.50 -18.58 -9.59
CA SER A 20 -34.21 -18.62 -10.24
C SER A 20 -33.17 -18.34 -9.15
N SER A 21 -32.46 -19.39 -8.74
CA SER A 21 -31.54 -19.36 -7.59
C SER A 21 -30.23 -18.68 -7.95
N VAL A 22 -30.20 -18.13 -9.16
CA VAL A 22 -29.15 -17.30 -9.72
C VAL A 22 -29.77 -15.92 -9.87
N PRO A 23 -29.33 -14.90 -9.11
CA PRO A 23 -29.79 -13.54 -9.31
C PRO A 23 -29.70 -13.19 -10.80
N LEU A 24 -30.75 -12.58 -11.35
CA LEU A 24 -30.67 -11.92 -12.65
C LEU A 24 -29.59 -10.84 -12.54
N PHE A 25 -28.37 -11.18 -12.96
CA PHE A 25 -27.20 -10.32 -12.84
C PHE A 25 -27.32 -9.14 -13.81
N ASP A 26 -27.05 -7.95 -13.30
CA ASP A 26 -27.06 -6.70 -14.04
C ASP A 26 -25.60 -6.29 -14.34
N PRO A 27 -25.11 -6.47 -15.58
CA PRO A 27 -23.74 -6.12 -15.95
C PRO A 27 -23.41 -4.64 -15.73
N SER A 28 -24.41 -3.75 -15.62
CA SER A 28 -24.21 -2.34 -15.28
C SER A 28 -23.71 -2.14 -13.84
N GLN A 29 -23.79 -3.17 -13.01
CA GLN A 29 -23.35 -3.16 -11.62
C GLN A 29 -21.88 -3.56 -11.44
N LEU A 30 -21.20 -4.04 -12.49
CA LEU A 30 -19.81 -4.45 -12.43
C LEU A 30 -18.90 -3.28 -12.02
N PRO A 31 -17.89 -3.52 -11.16
CA PRO A 31 -16.97 -2.47 -10.70
C PRO A 31 -15.92 -2.18 -11.77
N LEU A 32 -16.35 -1.58 -12.88
CA LEU A 32 -15.51 -1.20 -14.00
C LEU A 32 -15.82 0.20 -14.53
N ARG A 33 -14.82 0.81 -15.15
CA ARG A 33 -14.83 2.14 -15.77
C ARG A 33 -13.97 2.07 -17.02
N THR A 34 -14.57 1.99 -18.21
CA THR A 34 -13.90 1.88 -19.53
C THR A 34 -13.05 0.60 -19.75
N TRP A 35 -12.26 0.17 -18.77
CA TRP A 35 -11.53 -1.08 -18.80
C TRP A 35 -12.47 -2.26 -18.58
N CYS A 36 -12.19 -3.37 -19.27
CA CYS A 36 -12.98 -4.60 -19.15
C CYS A 36 -14.46 -4.45 -19.50
N GLU A 37 -14.84 -3.45 -20.31
CA GLU A 37 -16.21 -3.35 -20.82
C GLU A 37 -16.60 -4.62 -21.59
N GLY A 38 -17.82 -5.11 -21.33
CA GLY A 38 -18.35 -6.35 -21.90
C GLY A 38 -17.84 -7.63 -21.22
N SER A 39 -17.04 -7.53 -20.15
CA SER A 39 -16.61 -8.69 -19.39
C SER A 39 -17.75 -9.37 -18.63
N ARG A 40 -17.56 -10.65 -18.37
CA ARG A 40 -18.45 -11.47 -17.53
C ARG A 40 -18.21 -11.18 -16.06
N GLU A 41 -19.25 -11.43 -15.28
CA GLU A 41 -19.24 -11.40 -13.83
C GLU A 41 -18.76 -12.76 -13.27
N ASP A 42 -17.97 -12.73 -12.21
CA ASP A 42 -17.70 -13.90 -11.38
C ASP A 42 -18.91 -14.23 -10.51
N ALA A 43 -19.44 -15.45 -10.62
CA ALA A 43 -20.73 -15.81 -10.01
C ALA A 43 -20.74 -15.79 -8.47
N VAL A 44 -19.57 -15.84 -7.82
CA VAL A 44 -19.48 -15.86 -6.34
C VAL A 44 -19.28 -14.45 -5.81
N THR A 45 -18.26 -13.74 -6.30
CA THR A 45 -17.94 -12.42 -5.78
C THR A 45 -18.82 -11.35 -6.40
N GLY A 46 -19.26 -11.53 -7.63
CA GLY A 46 -19.89 -10.52 -8.47
C GLY A 46 -18.93 -9.42 -8.97
N LEU A 47 -17.63 -9.70 -9.02
CA LEU A 47 -16.61 -8.85 -9.64
C LEU A 47 -16.40 -9.24 -11.11
N VAL A 48 -15.52 -8.54 -11.84
CA VAL A 48 -15.12 -9.01 -13.18
C VAL A 48 -14.47 -10.40 -13.07
N ALA A 49 -14.83 -11.32 -13.96
CA ALA A 49 -14.25 -12.66 -13.99
C ALA A 49 -12.79 -12.62 -14.47
N PHE A 50 -11.91 -13.40 -13.82
CA PHE A 50 -10.47 -13.40 -14.11
C PHE A 50 -10.11 -13.60 -15.60
N PRO A 51 -10.71 -14.53 -16.35
CA PRO A 51 -10.34 -14.73 -17.76
C PRO A 51 -10.52 -13.47 -18.61
N ASP A 52 -11.56 -12.68 -18.33
CA ASP A 52 -11.83 -11.47 -19.10
C ASP A 52 -10.93 -10.32 -18.65
N PHE A 53 -10.69 -10.19 -17.34
CA PHE A 53 -9.64 -9.30 -16.81
C PHE A 53 -8.29 -9.58 -17.48
N HIS A 54 -7.84 -10.84 -17.47
CA HIS A 54 -6.54 -11.26 -17.99
C HIS A 54 -6.40 -11.06 -19.51
N SER A 55 -7.51 -11.16 -20.25
CA SER A 55 -7.57 -10.90 -21.69
C SER A 55 -7.55 -9.40 -22.04
N HIS A 56 -8.19 -8.55 -21.24
CA HIS A 56 -8.35 -7.12 -21.54
C HIS A 56 -7.19 -6.26 -21.01
N ILE A 57 -6.79 -6.49 -19.76
CA ILE A 57 -5.88 -5.62 -19.02
C ILE A 57 -4.54 -5.39 -19.70
N PRO A 58 -3.89 -6.38 -20.34
CA PRO A 58 -2.62 -6.13 -21.03
C PRO A 58 -2.68 -5.01 -22.08
N ARG A 59 -3.79 -4.90 -22.81
CA ARG A 59 -3.99 -3.83 -23.79
C ARG A 59 -4.31 -2.50 -23.13
N CYS A 60 -5.22 -2.52 -22.15
CA CYS A 60 -5.66 -1.35 -21.39
C CYS A 60 -4.52 -0.69 -20.62
N LEU A 61 -3.72 -1.49 -19.90
CA LEU A 61 -2.53 -1.06 -19.17
C LEU A 61 -1.51 -0.41 -20.11
N ALA A 62 -1.15 -1.10 -21.20
CA ALA A 62 -0.16 -0.58 -22.14
C ALA A 62 -0.61 0.76 -22.74
N ALA A 63 -1.89 0.90 -23.12
CA ALA A 63 -2.42 2.15 -23.66
C ALA A 63 -2.33 3.31 -22.65
N ALA A 64 -2.77 3.10 -21.41
CA ALA A 64 -2.69 4.14 -20.38
C ALA A 64 -1.24 4.55 -20.08
N LEU A 65 -0.30 3.59 -20.04
CA LEU A 65 1.12 3.89 -19.82
C LEU A 65 1.75 4.61 -21.02
N ASP A 66 1.40 4.24 -22.26
CA ASP A 66 1.84 4.95 -23.48
C ASP A 66 1.31 6.40 -23.51
N GLU A 67 0.15 6.67 -22.90
CA GLU A 67 -0.42 8.02 -22.68
C GLU A 67 0.23 8.78 -21.49
N GLY A 68 1.23 8.18 -20.83
CA GLY A 68 1.90 8.79 -19.68
C GLY A 68 1.07 8.80 -18.40
N ARG A 69 -0.03 8.03 -18.34
CA ARG A 69 -0.88 7.92 -17.14
C ARG A 69 -0.20 7.05 -16.08
N LEU A 70 -0.47 7.37 -14.82
CA LEU A 70 -0.09 6.54 -13.68
C LEU A 70 -1.15 5.46 -13.45
N VAL A 71 -0.72 4.20 -13.34
CA VAL A 71 -1.61 3.06 -13.07
C VAL A 71 -1.28 2.44 -11.72
N ALA A 72 -2.30 2.25 -10.89
CA ALA A 72 -2.21 1.45 -9.68
C ALA A 72 -2.69 0.02 -9.95
N LEU A 73 -1.94 -0.95 -9.42
CA LEU A 73 -2.27 -2.37 -9.46
C LEU A 73 -2.17 -2.94 -8.05
N ALA A 74 -3.24 -3.56 -7.57
CA ALA A 74 -3.26 -4.19 -6.25
C ALA A 74 -3.91 -5.57 -6.29
N ILE A 75 -3.38 -6.50 -5.48
CA ILE A 75 -3.96 -7.82 -5.24
C ILE A 75 -4.29 -7.91 -3.76
N GLY A 76 -5.52 -8.31 -3.44
CA GLY A 76 -5.99 -8.58 -2.09
C GLY A 76 -6.23 -10.07 -1.90
N ASP A 77 -5.97 -10.58 -0.71
CA ASP A 77 -6.18 -11.97 -0.31
C ASP A 77 -6.83 -12.03 1.08
N VAL A 78 -7.83 -12.89 1.22
CA VAL A 78 -8.49 -13.19 2.50
C VAL A 78 -7.62 -14.10 3.39
N ASP A 79 -7.11 -13.53 4.47
CA ASP A 79 -6.21 -14.21 5.39
C ASP A 79 -6.88 -15.38 6.12
N GLY A 80 -6.37 -16.59 5.92
CA GLY A 80 -6.79 -17.75 6.70
C GLY A 80 -8.21 -18.24 6.36
N LEU A 81 -8.67 -18.00 5.12
CA LEU A 81 -9.98 -18.47 4.67
C LEU A 81 -10.16 -19.98 4.89
N LYS A 82 -9.15 -20.77 4.55
CA LYS A 82 -9.16 -22.22 4.75
C LYS A 82 -9.42 -22.61 6.21
N ASP A 83 -8.68 -22.02 7.14
CA ASP A 83 -8.82 -22.30 8.58
C ASP A 83 -10.20 -21.89 9.10
N HIS A 84 -10.75 -20.78 8.59
CA HIS A 84 -12.13 -20.38 8.89
C HIS A 84 -13.13 -21.42 8.39
N VAL A 85 -13.03 -21.82 7.12
CA VAL A 85 -13.92 -22.81 6.50
C VAL A 85 -13.90 -24.15 7.24
N GLU A 86 -12.71 -24.65 7.59
CA GLU A 86 -12.56 -25.90 8.35
C GLU A 86 -13.18 -25.81 9.76
N ARG A 87 -13.02 -24.66 10.43
CA ARG A 87 -13.63 -24.42 11.75
C ARG A 87 -15.16 -24.31 11.66
N THR A 88 -15.67 -23.62 10.66
CA THR A 88 -17.12 -23.46 10.46
C THR A 88 -17.77 -24.80 10.15
N ASN A 89 -17.14 -25.65 9.33
CA ASN A 89 -17.66 -27.00 9.05
C ASN A 89 -17.69 -27.91 10.27
N SER A 90 -16.67 -27.82 11.13
CA SER A 90 -16.61 -28.69 12.31
C SER A 90 -17.62 -28.29 13.39
N THR A 91 -18.20 -27.09 13.32
CA THR A 91 -19.08 -26.53 14.36
C THR A 91 -20.51 -26.28 13.88
N ASN A 92 -20.75 -26.08 12.58
CA ASN A 92 -22.08 -25.88 12.03
C ASN A 92 -22.51 -27.10 11.19
N PRO A 93 -23.42 -27.96 11.71
CA PRO A 93 -23.87 -29.17 11.01
C PRO A 93 -24.70 -28.90 9.74
N THR A 94 -25.12 -27.65 9.51
CA THR A 94 -25.85 -27.22 8.30
C THR A 94 -24.93 -26.56 7.26
N SER A 95 -23.66 -26.32 7.60
CA SER A 95 -22.66 -25.77 6.69
C SER A 95 -21.85 -26.90 6.05
N TYR A 96 -21.60 -26.81 4.75
CA TYR A 96 -20.50 -27.51 4.10
C TYR A 96 -19.49 -26.48 3.59
N GLY A 97 -18.20 -26.84 3.58
CA GLY A 97 -17.11 -25.84 3.58
C GLY A 97 -17.13 -24.83 2.46
N HIS A 98 -17.61 -25.25 1.31
CA HIS A 98 -17.70 -24.37 0.16
C HIS A 98 -18.72 -23.26 0.35
N LEU A 99 -19.82 -23.45 1.11
CA LEU A 99 -20.77 -22.37 1.38
C LEU A 99 -20.17 -21.29 2.27
N ALA A 100 -19.49 -21.67 3.36
CA ALA A 100 -18.84 -20.70 4.25
C ALA A 100 -17.78 -19.88 3.49
N GLY A 101 -17.01 -20.52 2.61
CA GLY A 101 -16.06 -19.84 1.73
C GLY A 101 -16.75 -18.88 0.74
N ASN A 102 -17.83 -19.34 0.10
CA ASN A 102 -18.58 -18.53 -0.85
C ASN A 102 -19.25 -17.32 -0.20
N GLU A 103 -19.74 -17.45 1.04
CA GLU A 103 -20.32 -16.34 1.79
C GLU A 103 -19.28 -15.25 2.09
N VAL A 104 -18.07 -15.66 2.51
CA VAL A 104 -16.94 -14.74 2.70
C VAL A 104 -16.61 -14.04 1.38
N MET A 105 -16.47 -14.78 0.29
CA MET A 105 -16.10 -14.21 -1.02
C MET A 105 -17.20 -13.36 -1.65
N ALA A 106 -18.48 -13.69 -1.44
CA ALA A 106 -19.60 -12.84 -1.82
C ALA A 106 -19.57 -11.50 -1.08
N THR A 107 -19.25 -11.52 0.23
CA THR A 107 -19.08 -10.31 1.04
C THR A 107 -17.87 -9.50 0.57
N VAL A 108 -16.73 -10.15 0.29
CA VAL A 108 -15.55 -9.49 -0.31
C VAL A 108 -15.93 -8.74 -1.58
N GLY A 109 -16.65 -9.41 -2.49
CA GLY A 109 -17.05 -8.80 -3.75
C GLY A 109 -18.06 -7.67 -3.56
N ALA A 110 -19.06 -7.82 -2.69
CA ALA A 110 -20.02 -6.76 -2.38
C ALA A 110 -19.36 -5.51 -1.78
N THR A 111 -18.49 -5.68 -0.79
CA THR A 111 -17.73 -4.58 -0.16
C THR A 111 -16.79 -3.91 -1.17
N THR A 112 -16.11 -4.70 -2.00
CA THR A 112 -15.21 -4.17 -3.04
C THR A 112 -15.96 -3.39 -4.11
N ARG A 113 -17.13 -3.86 -4.57
CA ARG A 113 -17.99 -3.11 -5.51
C ARG A 113 -18.44 -1.78 -4.93
N ALA A 114 -18.95 -1.78 -3.70
CA ALA A 114 -19.41 -0.57 -3.04
C ALA A 114 -18.27 0.45 -2.91
N TRP A 115 -17.11 0.01 -2.40
CA TRP A 115 -15.92 0.84 -2.31
C TRP A 115 -15.50 1.39 -3.68
N PHE A 116 -15.45 0.56 -4.73
CA PHE A 116 -14.99 0.95 -6.06
C PHE A 116 -15.88 2.06 -6.66
N ARG A 117 -17.19 2.02 -6.42
CA ARG A 117 -18.14 3.04 -6.90
C ARG A 117 -17.94 4.41 -6.25
N GLU A 118 -17.42 4.44 -5.02
CA GLU A 118 -17.12 5.67 -4.29
C GLU A 118 -15.78 6.29 -4.72
N GLN A 119 -14.96 5.57 -5.49
CA GLN A 119 -13.66 6.07 -5.92
C GLN A 119 -13.80 7.01 -7.13
N PRO A 120 -12.94 8.04 -7.24
CA PRO A 120 -12.96 8.99 -8.35
C PRO A 120 -12.27 8.43 -9.61
N PHE A 121 -12.33 7.12 -9.84
CA PHE A 121 -11.66 6.50 -10.99
C PHE A 121 -12.49 6.71 -12.24
N ASP A 122 -11.91 7.36 -13.25
CA ASP A 122 -12.49 7.44 -14.59
C ASP A 122 -12.18 6.19 -15.43
N ILE A 123 -11.11 5.48 -15.08
CA ILE A 123 -10.62 4.31 -15.79
C ILE A 123 -10.11 3.28 -14.78
N GLY A 124 -10.67 2.06 -14.82
CA GLY A 124 -10.23 0.96 -13.96
C GLY A 124 -11.22 -0.19 -13.87
N CYS A 125 -10.86 -1.23 -13.14
CA CYS A 125 -11.75 -2.32 -12.77
C CYS A 125 -11.31 -3.03 -11.49
N ALA A 126 -12.26 -3.68 -10.81
CA ALA A 126 -12.01 -4.71 -9.82
C ALA A 126 -12.48 -6.08 -10.34
N ALA A 127 -11.66 -7.11 -10.12
CA ALA A 127 -11.90 -8.47 -10.61
C ALA A 127 -11.65 -9.50 -9.51
N THR A 128 -12.25 -10.68 -9.65
CA THR A 128 -11.76 -11.87 -8.94
C THR A 128 -10.44 -12.29 -9.58
N PHE A 129 -9.41 -12.56 -8.79
CA PHE A 129 -8.15 -13.10 -9.30
C PHE A 129 -8.21 -14.64 -9.33
N GLY A 130 -8.75 -15.23 -8.25
CA GLY A 130 -9.01 -16.66 -8.11
C GLY A 130 -9.06 -17.05 -6.65
N GLY A 131 -9.75 -18.14 -6.30
CA GLY A 131 -9.80 -18.63 -4.91
C GLY A 131 -10.31 -17.57 -3.93
N ASP A 132 -9.42 -17.12 -3.05
CA ASP A 132 -9.63 -16.12 -2.00
C ASP A 132 -9.06 -14.73 -2.33
N GLU A 133 -8.81 -14.47 -3.61
CA GLU A 133 -8.08 -13.29 -4.07
C GLU A 133 -8.90 -12.37 -4.98
N VAL A 134 -8.68 -11.07 -4.82
CA VAL A 134 -9.23 -10.00 -5.67
C VAL A 134 -8.11 -9.16 -6.28
N ILE A 135 -8.38 -8.58 -7.44
CA ILE A 135 -7.44 -7.70 -8.13
C ILE A 135 -8.09 -6.37 -8.47
N LEU A 136 -7.33 -5.29 -8.29
CA LEU A 136 -7.73 -3.92 -8.59
C LEU A 136 -6.72 -3.33 -9.56
N ALA A 137 -7.20 -2.74 -10.65
CA ALA A 137 -6.38 -2.01 -11.59
C ALA A 137 -7.08 -0.71 -11.96
N ALA A 138 -6.43 0.44 -11.76
CA ALA A 138 -7.02 1.74 -12.07
C ALA A 138 -5.97 2.76 -12.51
N VAL A 139 -6.37 3.67 -13.39
CA VAL A 139 -5.62 4.90 -13.64
C VAL A 139 -5.85 5.82 -12.45
N VAL A 140 -4.78 6.38 -11.89
CA VAL A 140 -4.83 7.24 -10.71
C VAL A 140 -3.97 8.47 -10.91
N ASP A 141 -4.34 9.58 -10.29
CA ASP A 141 -3.55 10.82 -10.35
C ASP A 141 -2.57 10.94 -9.17
N ASP A 142 -2.90 10.36 -8.01
CA ASP A 142 -2.09 10.42 -6.79
C ASP A 142 -1.93 9.03 -6.13
N ALA A 143 -0.67 8.59 -6.01
CA ALA A 143 -0.32 7.32 -5.40
C ALA A 143 -0.62 7.23 -3.89
N ALA A 144 -0.41 8.32 -3.15
CA ALA A 144 -0.72 8.36 -1.72
C ALA A 144 -2.22 8.27 -1.48
N GLN A 145 -3.02 8.97 -2.30
CA GLN A 145 -4.48 8.91 -2.22
C GLN A 145 -5.00 7.50 -2.51
N PHE A 146 -4.49 6.82 -3.56
CA PHE A 146 -4.88 5.44 -3.83
C PHE A 146 -4.45 4.48 -2.71
N HIS A 147 -3.25 4.63 -2.17
CA HIS A 147 -2.79 3.82 -1.03
C HIS A 147 -3.71 3.99 0.19
N GLN A 148 -4.13 5.23 0.50
CA GLN A 148 -5.08 5.51 1.57
C GLN A 148 -6.46 4.89 1.28
N ALA A 149 -6.96 5.03 0.06
CA ALA A 149 -8.24 4.42 -0.36
C ALA A 149 -8.21 2.89 -0.23
N LEU A 150 -7.09 2.24 -0.57
CA LEU A 150 -6.89 0.81 -0.37
C LEU A 150 -6.86 0.43 1.12
N GLY A 151 -6.30 1.30 1.97
CA GLY A 151 -6.41 1.20 3.43
C GLY A 151 -7.86 1.16 3.91
N VAL A 152 -8.70 2.06 3.38
CA VAL A 152 -10.14 2.09 3.68
C VAL A 152 -10.82 0.79 3.23
N LEU A 153 -10.50 0.27 2.04
CA LEU A 153 -11.05 -1.01 1.58
C LEU A 153 -10.67 -2.16 2.52
N ARG A 154 -9.39 -2.26 2.89
CA ARG A 154 -8.89 -3.25 3.85
C ARG A 154 -9.65 -3.20 5.16
N ASP A 155 -9.84 -2.00 5.72
CA ASP A 155 -10.48 -1.82 7.01
C ASP A 155 -11.98 -2.14 6.93
N ARG A 156 -12.66 -1.77 5.84
CA ARG A 156 -14.06 -2.15 5.58
C ARG A 156 -14.22 -3.67 5.46
N LEU A 157 -13.32 -4.34 4.74
CA LEU A 157 -13.32 -5.79 4.64
C LEU A 157 -13.05 -6.45 6.00
N GLY A 158 -12.08 -5.94 6.77
CA GLY A 158 -11.79 -6.44 8.12
C GLY A 158 -12.95 -6.25 9.11
N ALA A 159 -13.80 -5.24 8.91
CA ALA A 159 -15.02 -5.06 9.70
C ALA A 159 -16.19 -5.94 9.23
N ALA A 160 -16.25 -6.26 7.94
CA ALA A 160 -17.35 -7.03 7.34
C ALA A 160 -17.13 -8.56 7.40
N LEU A 161 -15.88 -9.02 7.52
CA LEU A 161 -15.52 -10.43 7.41
C LEU A 161 -15.12 -11.03 8.76
N PRO A 162 -15.29 -12.35 8.95
CA PRO A 162 -14.82 -13.06 10.13
C PRO A 162 -13.29 -13.27 10.16
N VAL A 163 -12.60 -12.78 9.13
CA VAL A 163 -11.17 -12.93 8.86
C VAL A 163 -10.62 -11.62 8.29
N THR A 164 -9.31 -11.43 8.34
CA THR A 164 -8.69 -10.21 7.82
C THR A 164 -8.41 -10.31 6.32
N VAL A 165 -8.16 -9.18 5.66
CA VAL A 165 -7.72 -9.13 4.27
C VAL A 165 -6.39 -8.40 4.20
N SER A 166 -5.46 -8.93 3.42
CA SER A 166 -4.18 -8.31 3.16
C SER A 166 -4.07 -7.91 1.69
N PHE A 167 -3.41 -6.80 1.42
CA PHE A 167 -3.18 -6.31 0.06
C PHE A 167 -1.68 -6.17 -0.22
N ALA A 168 -1.32 -6.36 -1.48
CA ALA A 168 -0.11 -5.79 -2.05
C ALA A 168 -0.47 -4.82 -3.17
N LEU A 169 0.39 -3.84 -3.39
CA LEU A 169 0.17 -2.70 -4.27
C LEU A 169 1.47 -2.36 -5.01
N MET A 170 1.32 -1.94 -6.26
CA MET A 170 2.36 -1.36 -7.09
C MET A 170 1.80 -0.21 -7.92
N PHE A 171 2.65 0.77 -8.18
CA PHE A 171 2.38 1.86 -9.13
C PHE A 171 3.26 1.68 -10.35
N VAL A 172 2.68 1.87 -11.54
CA VAL A 172 3.31 1.64 -12.83
C VAL A 172 3.19 2.91 -13.67
N THR A 173 4.28 3.28 -14.33
CA THR A 173 4.42 4.48 -15.16
C THR A 173 4.94 4.12 -16.55
N ALA A 174 4.93 5.09 -17.47
CA ALA A 174 5.53 4.94 -18.79
C ALA A 174 7.02 4.51 -18.72
N GLY A 175 7.75 4.96 -17.69
CA GLY A 175 9.16 4.62 -17.49
C GLY A 175 9.41 3.17 -17.04
N ASP A 176 8.35 2.42 -16.74
CA ASP A 176 8.43 0.99 -16.40
C ASP A 176 8.13 0.08 -17.62
N LEU A 177 7.75 0.65 -18.76
CA LEU A 177 7.52 -0.10 -19.99
C LEU A 177 8.83 -0.73 -20.49
N PRO A 178 8.79 -1.96 -21.05
CA PRO A 178 9.98 -2.56 -21.66
C PRO A 178 10.47 -1.75 -22.87
N ALA A 179 11.79 -1.53 -22.98
CA ALA A 179 12.40 -1.04 -24.23
C ALA A 179 12.14 -1.98 -25.41
N GLN A 180 12.30 -3.29 -25.20
CA GLN A 180 12.10 -4.28 -26.24
C GLN A 180 10.65 -4.79 -26.22
N ARG A 181 9.88 -4.39 -27.23
CA ARG A 181 8.45 -4.68 -27.36
C ARG A 181 8.19 -5.76 -28.41
N GLU A 182 8.61 -6.99 -28.10
CA GLU A 182 8.39 -8.17 -28.95
C GLU A 182 6.90 -8.54 -29.09
N ARG A 183 6.58 -9.54 -29.92
CA ARG A 183 5.20 -10.04 -30.01
C ARG A 183 4.70 -10.47 -28.64
N SER A 184 3.48 -10.08 -28.29
CA SER A 184 2.83 -10.38 -27.00
C SER A 184 3.50 -9.76 -25.76
N TRP A 185 4.40 -8.78 -25.93
CA TRP A 185 5.06 -8.09 -24.81
C TRP A 185 4.08 -7.58 -23.75
N LYS A 186 2.89 -7.13 -24.17
CA LYS A 186 1.84 -6.64 -23.26
C LYS A 186 1.44 -7.69 -22.23
N HIS A 187 1.18 -8.93 -22.65
CA HIS A 187 0.81 -10.02 -21.74
C HIS A 187 1.99 -10.41 -20.85
N ALA A 188 3.19 -10.56 -21.41
CA ALA A 188 4.38 -10.91 -20.64
C ALA A 188 4.71 -9.85 -19.56
N PHE A 189 4.58 -8.58 -19.92
CA PHE A 189 4.75 -7.44 -19.03
C PHE A 189 3.70 -7.45 -17.92
N THR A 190 2.40 -7.53 -18.26
CA THR A 190 1.33 -7.60 -17.26
C THR A 190 1.52 -8.80 -16.32
N ASN A 191 1.83 -9.99 -16.83
CA ASN A 191 2.07 -11.16 -15.99
C ASN A 191 3.24 -10.95 -15.02
N THR A 192 4.33 -10.33 -15.49
CA THR A 192 5.48 -9.98 -14.64
C THR A 192 5.08 -9.04 -13.51
N LEU A 193 4.25 -8.04 -13.80
CA LEU A 193 3.72 -7.10 -12.82
C LEU A 193 2.80 -7.78 -11.80
N LEU A 194 1.83 -8.57 -12.25
CA LEU A 194 0.94 -9.35 -11.39
C LEU A 194 1.73 -10.26 -10.46
N ALA A 195 2.70 -11.00 -11.00
CA ALA A 195 3.54 -11.90 -10.23
C ALA A 195 4.42 -11.16 -9.20
N ALA A 196 4.82 -9.91 -9.47
CA ALA A 196 5.57 -9.10 -8.52
C ALA A 196 4.70 -8.64 -7.34
N VAL A 197 3.46 -8.21 -7.60
CA VAL A 197 2.48 -7.85 -6.57
C VAL A 197 2.10 -9.06 -5.72
N ASP A 198 1.82 -10.18 -6.37
CA ASP A 198 1.46 -11.44 -5.75
C ASP A 198 2.56 -11.97 -4.81
N ARG A 199 3.80 -12.10 -5.31
CA ARG A 199 4.94 -12.50 -4.47
C ARG A 199 5.15 -11.56 -3.28
N THR A 200 4.90 -10.26 -3.48
CA THR A 200 5.00 -9.26 -2.40
C THR A 200 3.97 -9.54 -1.31
N LEU A 201 2.71 -9.80 -1.69
CA LEU A 201 1.62 -10.13 -0.77
C LEU A 201 1.98 -11.35 0.08
N PHE A 202 2.33 -12.46 -0.57
CA PHE A 202 2.63 -13.72 0.13
C PHE A 202 3.86 -13.62 1.02
N THR A 203 4.90 -12.91 0.57
CA THR A 203 6.12 -12.68 1.36
C THR A 203 5.80 -11.96 2.67
N HIS A 204 5.01 -10.89 2.62
CA HIS A 204 4.66 -10.13 3.83
C HIS A 204 3.61 -10.84 4.69
N LYS A 205 2.66 -11.56 4.11
CA LYS A 205 1.76 -12.44 4.88
C LYS A 205 2.52 -13.52 5.64
N ALA A 206 3.52 -14.15 5.02
CA ALA A 206 4.38 -15.13 5.66
C ALA A 206 5.19 -14.50 6.80
N ALA A 207 5.83 -13.34 6.56
CA ALA A 207 6.57 -12.62 7.59
C ALA A 207 5.69 -12.20 8.78
N ARG A 208 4.48 -11.70 8.51
CA ARG A 208 3.49 -11.36 9.55
C ARG A 208 3.14 -12.60 10.39
N ARG A 209 2.81 -13.72 9.75
CA ARG A 209 2.48 -14.98 10.44
C ARG A 209 3.63 -15.47 11.31
N ALA A 210 4.86 -15.48 10.78
CA ALA A 210 6.04 -15.89 11.52
C ALA A 210 6.32 -14.99 12.74
N GLY A 211 6.03 -13.68 12.64
CA GLY A 211 6.18 -12.72 13.73
C GLY A 211 4.99 -12.63 14.70
N GLY A 212 3.92 -13.42 14.51
CA GLY A 212 2.70 -13.35 15.32
C GLY A 212 1.92 -12.03 15.15
N GLY A 213 2.11 -11.33 14.03
CA GLY A 213 1.43 -10.07 13.74
C GLY A 213 -0.08 -10.27 13.53
N GLN A 214 -0.88 -9.34 14.06
CA GLN A 214 -2.33 -9.33 13.90
C GLN A 214 -2.75 -8.38 12.76
N GLY A 215 -3.99 -8.55 12.28
CA GLY A 215 -4.60 -7.64 11.30
C GLY A 215 -4.15 -7.87 9.86
N GLY A 216 -4.89 -7.29 8.91
CA GLY A 216 -4.54 -7.21 7.51
C GLY A 216 -3.41 -6.21 7.25
N ILE A 217 -2.60 -6.45 6.20
CA ILE A 217 -1.49 -5.56 5.84
C ILE A 217 -1.70 -4.91 4.47
N ILE A 218 -0.97 -3.84 4.19
CA ILE A 218 -0.79 -3.33 2.83
C ILE A 218 0.71 -3.29 2.55
N ALA A 219 1.14 -4.10 1.59
CA ALA A 219 2.54 -4.20 1.15
C ALA A 219 2.76 -3.47 -0.17
N VAL A 220 3.83 -2.70 -0.27
CA VAL A 220 4.14 -1.88 -1.44
C VAL A 220 5.38 -2.40 -2.13
N THR A 221 5.28 -2.63 -3.42
CA THR A 221 6.41 -3.03 -4.27
C THR A 221 6.56 -2.10 -5.47
N ARG A 222 7.62 -2.32 -6.24
CA ARG A 222 7.91 -1.59 -7.48
C ARG A 222 7.93 -2.55 -8.66
N PRO A 223 7.67 -2.05 -9.88
CA PRO A 223 7.92 -2.83 -11.09
C PRO A 223 9.34 -3.39 -11.06
N PRO A 224 9.53 -4.69 -11.36
CA PRO A 224 10.86 -5.24 -11.46
C PRO A 224 11.60 -4.51 -12.58
N LEU A 225 12.84 -4.09 -12.32
CA LEU A 225 13.70 -3.53 -13.36
C LEU A 225 13.88 -4.60 -14.44
N LEU A 226 13.34 -4.31 -15.63
CA LEU A 226 13.79 -5.02 -16.82
C LEU A 226 15.21 -4.51 -17.12
N PRO A 227 16.16 -5.40 -17.44
CA PRO A 227 17.53 -4.98 -17.74
C PRO A 227 17.51 -4.04 -18.95
N GLU A 228 17.77 -2.75 -18.72
CA GLU A 228 17.95 -1.76 -19.77
C GLU A 228 19.40 -1.26 -19.83
N PRO A 229 19.90 -0.95 -21.04
CA PRO A 229 21.21 -0.36 -21.24
C PRO A 229 21.24 1.07 -20.72
N ASP A 230 22.05 1.29 -19.69
CA ASP A 230 22.75 2.53 -19.30
C ASP A 230 22.23 3.84 -19.95
N GLN A 231 21.01 4.27 -19.64
CA GLN A 231 20.53 5.61 -19.98
C GLN A 231 20.39 6.45 -18.72
N ALA A 232 21.21 7.51 -18.66
CA ALA A 232 21.29 8.51 -17.61
C ALA A 232 20.09 9.49 -17.59
N GLY A 233 18.88 8.99 -17.81
CA GLY A 233 17.63 9.75 -17.70
C GLY A 233 16.93 9.44 -16.39
N ALA A 234 16.59 10.47 -15.61
CA ALA A 234 15.78 10.32 -14.41
C ALA A 234 14.33 9.99 -14.81
N ASN A 235 14.01 8.72 -15.00
CA ASN A 235 12.61 8.30 -15.14
C ASN A 235 11.84 8.70 -13.87
N PRO A 236 10.69 9.37 -14.00
CA PRO A 236 9.93 9.83 -12.84
C PRO A 236 9.44 8.62 -12.04
N VAL A 237 10.10 8.35 -10.93
CA VAL A 237 9.70 7.30 -10.01
C VAL A 237 8.53 7.80 -9.18
N VAL A 238 7.41 7.08 -9.23
CA VAL A 238 6.31 7.30 -8.31
C VAL A 238 6.65 6.72 -6.95
N LEU A 239 6.67 7.58 -5.94
CA LEU A 239 7.08 7.25 -4.57
C LEU A 239 6.01 7.69 -3.57
N LEU A 240 5.71 6.79 -2.63
CA LEU A 240 4.83 7.10 -1.49
C LEU A 240 5.50 8.07 -0.52
N PRO A 241 4.75 8.80 0.32
CA PRO A 241 5.34 9.52 1.42
C PRO A 241 6.11 8.57 2.36
N LEU A 242 7.14 9.10 3.03
CA LEU A 242 7.82 8.38 4.11
C LEU A 242 6.80 8.15 5.26
N PRO A 243 6.75 6.96 5.90
CA PRO A 243 5.81 6.73 7.00
C PRO A 243 6.02 7.70 8.16
N ALA A 244 4.92 8.26 8.67
CA ALA A 244 4.92 9.00 9.92
C ALA A 244 5.14 8.05 11.12
N ALA A 245 5.28 8.62 12.32
CA ALA A 245 5.62 7.84 13.51
C ALA A 245 4.54 6.85 13.97
N SER A 246 3.27 7.16 13.65
CA SER A 246 2.12 6.29 13.89
C SER A 246 1.97 5.20 12.82
N ASP A 247 2.65 5.35 11.69
CA ASP A 247 2.31 4.62 10.48
C ASP A 247 3.31 3.50 10.26
N VAL A 248 2.78 2.32 9.97
CA VAL A 248 3.56 1.15 9.58
C VAL A 248 3.29 0.87 8.12
N VAL A 249 4.35 0.80 7.33
CA VAL A 249 4.29 0.49 5.90
C VAL A 249 5.10 -0.78 5.67
N HIS A 250 4.49 -1.75 5.00
CA HIS A 250 5.19 -2.94 4.53
C HIS A 250 5.68 -2.67 3.11
N ILE A 251 6.95 -2.91 2.85
CA ILE A 251 7.57 -2.60 1.56
C ILE A 251 8.52 -3.70 1.11
N VAL A 252 8.71 -3.82 -0.20
CA VAL A 252 9.87 -4.50 -0.78
C VAL A 252 10.89 -3.43 -1.19
N ALA A 253 11.97 -3.33 -0.43
CA ALA A 253 13.05 -2.39 -0.72
C ALA A 253 14.03 -2.99 -1.73
N ARG A 254 14.51 -2.18 -2.67
CA ARG A 254 15.45 -2.63 -3.70
C ARG A 254 16.89 -2.45 -3.24
N PRO A 255 17.73 -3.49 -3.28
CA PRO A 255 19.17 -3.33 -3.07
C PRO A 255 19.81 -2.50 -4.18
N GLU A 256 20.67 -1.55 -3.82
CA GLU A 256 21.46 -0.78 -4.79
C GLU A 256 22.84 -0.42 -4.22
N ARG A 257 23.85 -0.42 -5.08
CA ARG A 257 25.21 0.01 -4.76
C ARG A 257 25.48 1.39 -5.36
N ILE A 258 25.72 2.39 -4.51
CA ILE A 258 25.93 3.78 -4.90
C ILE A 258 27.25 4.26 -4.30
N GLY A 259 28.20 4.67 -5.15
CA GLY A 259 29.50 5.16 -4.70
C GLY A 259 30.27 4.15 -3.83
N GLY A 260 30.16 2.85 -4.14
CA GLY A 260 30.81 1.76 -3.40
C GLY A 260 30.13 1.41 -2.06
N ARG A 261 28.98 2.00 -1.74
CA ARG A 261 28.20 1.69 -0.53
C ARG A 261 26.88 1.03 -0.89
N ASP A 262 26.46 0.13 -0.02
CA ASP A 262 25.25 -0.67 -0.17
C ASP A 262 24.07 0.01 0.53
N PHE A 263 22.97 0.15 -0.22
CA PHE A 263 21.72 0.75 0.24
C PHE A 263 20.53 -0.15 -0.07
N LEU A 264 19.48 -0.01 0.75
CA LEU A 264 18.13 -0.45 0.39
C LEU A 264 17.32 0.80 0.02
N LEU A 265 16.89 0.88 -1.23
CA LEU A 265 16.03 1.91 -1.74
C LEU A 265 14.57 1.56 -1.46
N LEU A 266 13.91 2.40 -0.66
CA LEU A 266 12.52 2.21 -0.27
C LEU A 266 11.60 2.78 -1.36
N PRO A 267 10.39 2.25 -1.60
CA PRO A 267 9.40 2.84 -2.50
C PRO A 267 8.75 4.11 -1.90
N CYS A 268 9.53 4.92 -1.19
CA CYS A 268 9.12 6.13 -0.50
C CYS A 268 9.97 7.32 -0.95
N ARG A 269 9.39 8.52 -0.89
CA ARG A 269 10.06 9.81 -1.10
C ARG A 269 11.12 9.98 -0.04
N GLY A 270 12.28 10.49 -0.45
CA GLY A 270 13.37 10.83 0.44
C GLY A 270 12.94 11.90 1.46
N PRO A 271 13.51 11.88 2.67
CA PRO A 271 13.26 12.93 3.65
C PRO A 271 13.72 14.29 3.15
N VAL A 272 13.04 15.35 3.59
CA VAL A 272 13.40 16.74 3.25
C VAL A 272 14.57 17.21 4.12
N GLY A 273 15.57 17.85 3.52
CA GLY A 273 16.75 18.39 4.23
C GLY A 273 17.90 17.40 4.37
N GLN A 274 18.99 17.84 5.01
CA GLN A 274 20.26 17.09 5.03
C GLN A 274 20.41 16.07 6.15
N ARG A 275 19.54 16.09 7.17
CA ARG A 275 19.69 15.25 8.38
C ARG A 275 19.12 13.83 8.25
N GLY A 276 18.46 13.53 7.13
CA GLY A 276 17.72 12.29 6.95
C GLY A 276 16.52 12.18 7.89
N ALA A 277 15.86 11.02 7.90
CA ALA A 277 14.74 10.72 8.80
C ALA A 277 14.99 9.40 9.53
N GLN A 278 14.69 9.36 10.83
CA GLN A 278 14.84 8.13 11.60
C GLN A 278 13.67 7.18 11.34
N LEU A 279 14.01 5.95 10.96
CA LEU A 279 13.07 4.88 10.70
C LEU A 279 13.39 3.68 11.57
N ARG A 280 12.36 3.02 12.09
CA ARG A 280 12.46 1.66 12.59
C ARG A 280 12.21 0.71 11.42
N VAL A 281 13.22 -0.09 11.10
CA VAL A 281 13.16 -1.09 10.02
C VAL A 281 13.21 -2.47 10.63
N THR A 282 12.19 -3.28 10.36
CA THR A 282 12.10 -4.69 10.75
C THR A 282 12.21 -5.56 9.51
N PHE A 283 13.15 -6.50 9.50
CA PHE A 283 13.34 -7.46 8.42
C PHE A 283 12.38 -8.64 8.57
N SER A 284 12.18 -9.40 7.49
CA SER A 284 11.39 -10.64 7.51
C SER A 284 11.91 -11.69 8.51
N THR A 285 13.19 -11.62 8.90
CA THR A 285 13.79 -12.45 9.96
C THR A 285 13.32 -12.09 11.37
N GLY A 286 12.52 -11.03 11.53
CA GLY A 286 12.10 -10.49 12.83
C GLY A 286 13.11 -9.53 13.46
N SER A 287 14.35 -9.49 12.97
CA SER A 287 15.35 -8.51 13.43
C SER A 287 14.89 -7.08 13.12
N SER A 288 15.07 -6.17 14.08
CA SER A 288 14.59 -4.81 13.98
C SER A 288 15.65 -3.82 14.45
N ARG A 289 15.90 -2.78 13.65
CA ARG A 289 16.93 -1.77 13.90
C ARG A 289 16.42 -0.38 13.58
N THR A 290 16.93 0.60 14.31
CA THR A 290 16.72 2.01 13.98
C THR A 290 17.81 2.45 13.01
N VAL A 291 17.40 3.04 11.89
CA VAL A 291 18.29 3.54 10.83
C VAL A 291 17.91 4.96 10.46
N VAL A 292 18.86 5.68 9.86
CA VAL A 292 18.57 6.98 9.23
C VAL A 292 18.38 6.72 7.74
N ALA A 293 17.22 7.11 7.22
CA ALA A 293 16.97 7.18 5.79
C ALA A 293 17.52 8.49 5.24
N TYR A 294 18.13 8.44 4.06
CA TYR A 294 18.66 9.59 3.34
C TYR A 294 17.88 9.79 2.04
N ALA A 295 17.86 11.02 1.53
CA ALA A 295 17.34 11.30 0.21
C ALA A 295 18.44 11.05 -0.83
N LEU A 296 18.29 10.01 -1.64
CA LEU A 296 19.13 9.74 -2.81
C LEU A 296 18.26 9.91 -4.06
N ARG A 297 18.56 10.94 -4.87
CA ARG A 297 17.78 11.27 -6.09
C ARG A 297 16.26 11.38 -5.81
N GLY A 298 15.89 11.98 -4.67
CA GLY A 298 14.50 12.13 -4.26
C GLY A 298 13.84 10.87 -3.67
N GLN A 299 14.54 9.72 -3.64
CA GLN A 299 14.08 8.47 -3.05
C GLN A 299 14.69 8.23 -1.67
N ALA A 300 13.94 7.61 -0.76
CA ALA A 300 14.45 7.21 0.55
C ALA A 300 15.38 6.01 0.42
N ALA A 301 16.57 6.11 1.00
CA ALA A 301 17.59 5.07 1.01
C ALA A 301 18.09 4.82 2.44
N VAL A 302 18.17 3.56 2.85
CA VAL A 302 18.74 3.16 4.15
C VAL A 302 20.03 2.37 3.94
N PRO A 303 21.10 2.64 4.71
CA PRO A 303 22.34 1.86 4.60
C PRO A 303 22.13 0.37 4.88
N TYR A 304 22.81 -0.48 4.12
CA TYR A 304 22.71 -1.93 4.22
C TYR A 304 24.09 -2.58 4.25
N ALA A 305 24.25 -3.61 5.08
CA ALA A 305 25.58 -4.13 5.41
C ALA A 305 26.16 -5.01 4.30
N ALA A 306 25.32 -5.69 3.52
CA ALA A 306 25.76 -6.45 2.35
C ALA A 306 24.57 -6.72 1.43
N VAL A 307 24.58 -6.18 0.21
CA VAL A 307 23.69 -6.65 -0.85
C VAL A 307 24.19 -8.02 -1.31
N ALA A 308 23.39 -9.06 -1.12
CA ALA A 308 23.67 -10.36 -1.75
C ALA A 308 23.31 -10.28 -3.24
N ASP A 309 24.23 -10.74 -4.09
CA ASP A 309 24.02 -10.77 -5.54
C ASP A 309 22.80 -11.65 -5.88
N GLY A 310 21.97 -11.18 -6.82
CA GLY A 310 20.74 -11.87 -7.22
C GLY A 310 19.50 -11.58 -6.35
N VAL A 311 19.62 -10.85 -5.25
CA VAL A 311 18.45 -10.40 -4.47
C VAL A 311 17.81 -9.18 -5.15
N THR A 312 16.62 -9.37 -5.72
CA THR A 312 15.88 -8.31 -6.44
C THR A 312 15.03 -7.44 -5.51
N GLY A 313 14.81 -7.87 -4.27
CA GLY A 313 14.00 -7.14 -3.29
C GLY A 313 14.13 -7.70 -1.88
N VAL A 314 14.13 -6.82 -0.89
CA VAL A 314 14.21 -7.15 0.54
C VAL A 314 12.91 -6.71 1.20
N PRO A 315 12.09 -7.64 1.71
CA PRO A 315 10.86 -7.29 2.42
C PRO A 315 11.19 -6.66 3.78
N LEU A 316 10.63 -5.48 4.02
CA LEU A 316 10.79 -4.70 5.24
C LEU A 316 9.43 -4.24 5.78
N THR A 317 9.33 -4.16 7.10
CA THR A 317 8.31 -3.36 7.77
C THR A 317 8.97 -2.09 8.26
N VAL A 318 8.47 -0.94 7.84
CA VAL A 318 9.04 0.37 8.12
C VAL A 318 8.06 1.19 8.93
N ARG A 319 8.55 1.79 10.02
CA ARG A 319 7.80 2.74 10.83
C ARG A 319 8.61 4.02 10.99
N GLY A 320 7.97 5.17 10.81
CA GLY A 320 8.59 6.44 11.18
C GLY A 320 8.93 6.45 12.68
N LEU A 321 9.95 7.19 13.07
CA LEU A 321 10.13 7.56 14.47
C LEU A 321 9.79 9.03 14.61
N ARG A 322 9.14 9.41 15.71
CA ARG A 322 8.95 10.83 16.00
C ARG A 322 10.33 11.45 16.06
N ASP A 323 10.51 12.57 15.37
CA ASP A 323 11.59 13.46 15.69
C ASP A 323 11.54 13.69 17.19
N ARG A 324 12.71 13.61 17.85
CA ARG A 324 12.80 13.93 19.27
C ARG A 324 12.09 15.26 19.45
N THR A 325 11.11 15.28 20.37
CA THR A 325 10.35 16.47 20.76
C THR A 325 11.28 17.67 20.72
N PRO A 326 10.90 18.83 20.12
CA PRO A 326 11.73 20.02 20.16
C PRO A 326 12.21 20.15 21.60
N ARG A 327 13.54 20.07 21.78
CA ARG A 327 14.15 19.99 23.11
C ARG A 327 13.51 21.13 23.91
N SER A 328 12.92 20.82 25.06
CA SER A 328 12.45 21.85 25.98
C SER A 328 13.58 22.87 26.14
N VAL A 329 13.25 24.16 26.13
CA VAL A 329 14.24 25.22 26.32
C VAL A 329 15.03 24.87 27.59
N PRO A 330 16.36 24.66 27.51
CA PRO A 330 17.17 24.37 28.67
C PRO A 330 17.00 25.47 29.73
N GLU A 331 17.00 25.10 31.02
CA GLU A 331 16.73 26.04 32.12
C GLU A 331 17.64 27.27 32.10
N ASP A 332 18.90 27.09 31.71
CA ASP A 332 19.90 28.16 31.60
C ASP A 332 19.62 29.12 30.43
N LEU A 333 19.16 28.62 29.28
CA LEU A 333 18.68 29.45 28.18
C LEU A 333 17.37 30.16 28.56
N ALA A 334 16.44 29.46 29.22
CA ALA A 334 15.18 30.05 29.68
C ALA A 334 15.43 31.21 30.66
N ALA A 335 16.30 30.99 31.66
CA ALA A 335 16.69 32.02 32.61
C ALA A 335 17.45 33.18 31.96
N ALA A 336 18.21 32.93 30.89
CA ALA A 336 18.89 34.01 30.15
C ALA A 336 17.91 34.86 29.33
N LEU A 337 16.93 34.23 28.66
CA LEU A 337 15.88 34.93 27.91
C LEU A 337 14.95 35.71 28.84
N GLU A 338 14.59 35.14 29.99
CA GLU A 338 13.77 35.80 31.01
C GLU A 338 14.48 37.05 31.57
N ARG A 339 15.76 36.94 31.94
CA ARG A 339 16.57 38.10 32.36
C ARG A 339 16.66 39.19 31.30
N ALA A 340 16.62 38.82 30.03
CA ALA A 340 16.65 39.75 28.90
C ALA A 340 15.24 40.26 28.48
N GLY A 341 14.15 39.75 29.07
CA GLY A 341 12.79 40.10 28.68
C GLY A 341 12.47 39.75 27.21
N LEU A 342 12.97 38.60 26.74
CA LEU A 342 12.84 38.11 25.37
C LEU A 342 11.90 36.92 25.29
N ASP A 343 11.05 36.90 24.28
CA ASP A 343 10.12 35.80 24.03
C ASP A 343 10.75 34.79 23.06
N TRP A 344 10.97 33.57 23.55
CA TRP A 344 11.50 32.46 22.76
C TRP A 344 10.61 32.11 21.56
N THR A 345 9.30 32.27 21.71
CA THR A 345 8.33 31.91 20.67
C THR A 345 8.36 32.83 19.46
N ALA A 346 8.99 34.01 19.59
CA ALA A 346 9.21 34.94 18.49
C ALA A 346 10.22 34.43 17.44
N VAL A 347 11.00 33.38 17.76
CA VAL A 347 11.93 32.73 16.83
C VAL A 347 11.19 31.66 16.01
N PRO A 348 11.36 31.58 14.68
CA PRO A 348 10.81 30.50 13.87
C PRO A 348 11.26 29.12 14.34
N ALA A 349 10.38 28.11 14.27
CA ALA A 349 10.65 26.77 14.80
C ALA A 349 11.93 26.12 14.26
N HIS A 350 12.31 26.38 13.01
CA HIS A 350 13.54 25.85 12.42
C HIS A 350 14.82 26.47 13.02
N GLU A 351 14.80 27.77 13.34
CA GLU A 351 15.89 28.47 14.03
C GLU A 351 15.97 28.07 15.51
N GLN A 352 14.82 27.94 16.18
CA GLN A 352 14.75 27.40 17.54
C GLN A 352 15.45 26.04 17.61
N ALA A 353 15.13 25.13 16.68
CA ALA A 353 15.75 23.82 16.62
C ALA A 353 17.27 23.87 16.38
N GLN A 354 17.75 24.83 15.58
CA GLN A 354 19.19 25.02 15.33
C GLN A 354 19.91 25.55 16.57
N ILE A 355 19.37 26.56 17.24
CA ILE A 355 19.93 27.14 18.47
C ILE A 355 20.00 26.09 19.58
N LEU A 356 18.90 25.38 19.83
CA LEU A 356 18.84 24.31 20.83
C LEU A 356 19.83 23.19 20.52
N HIS A 357 20.01 22.87 19.24
CA HIS A 357 21.02 21.90 18.82
C HIS A 357 22.43 22.36 19.19
N LEU A 358 22.80 23.58 18.80
CA LEU A 358 24.12 24.16 19.13
C LEU A 358 24.35 24.16 20.64
N ILE A 359 23.40 24.60 21.45
CA ILE A 359 23.57 24.67 22.91
C ILE A 359 23.75 23.27 23.53
N THR A 360 23.06 22.25 23.01
CA THR A 360 23.17 20.89 23.56
C THR A 360 24.45 20.17 23.14
N GLU A 361 24.96 20.43 21.94
CA GLU A 361 26.23 19.85 21.44
C GLU A 361 27.45 20.61 21.97
N ALA A 362 27.31 21.42 23.03
CA ALA A 362 28.43 22.11 23.64
C ALA A 362 29.23 21.12 24.49
N GLY A 363 30.48 20.84 24.08
CA GLY A 363 31.35 19.89 24.77
C GLY A 363 31.95 20.41 26.08
N THR A 364 31.79 21.70 26.39
CA THR A 364 32.26 22.34 27.63
C THR A 364 31.26 23.41 28.09
N GLU A 365 31.28 23.74 29.38
CA GLU A 365 30.42 24.80 29.95
C GLU A 365 30.68 26.17 29.32
N GLU A 366 31.93 26.48 28.98
CA GLU A 366 32.31 27.76 28.37
C GLU A 366 31.75 27.91 26.94
N ILE A 367 31.82 26.85 26.12
CA ILE A 367 31.21 26.83 24.79
C ILE A 367 29.69 26.96 24.91
N ARG A 368 29.09 26.32 25.93
CA ARG A 368 27.66 26.38 26.19
C ARG A 368 27.22 27.80 26.53
N ALA A 369 27.91 28.46 27.45
CA ALA A 369 27.64 29.84 27.84
C ALA A 369 27.75 30.79 26.64
N GLY A 370 28.80 30.67 25.81
CA GLY A 370 28.94 31.47 24.59
C GLY A 370 27.81 31.27 23.59
N ARG A 371 27.34 30.03 23.40
CA ARG A 371 26.21 29.71 22.52
C ARG A 371 24.87 30.24 23.05
N ILE A 372 24.67 30.26 24.38
CA ILE A 372 23.50 30.86 25.01
C ILE A 372 23.51 32.38 24.81
N THR A 373 24.64 33.05 25.02
CA THR A 373 24.78 34.50 24.76
C THR A 373 24.46 34.83 23.31
N ALA A 374 25.05 34.10 22.35
CA ALA A 374 24.78 34.30 20.92
C ALA A 374 23.30 34.06 20.57
N ALA A 375 22.64 33.11 21.22
CA ALA A 375 21.22 32.87 21.04
C ALA A 375 20.37 34.04 21.54
N VAL A 376 20.65 34.57 22.75
CA VAL A 376 19.97 35.74 23.32
C VAL A 376 20.15 36.96 22.41
N ASP A 377 21.37 37.19 21.91
CA ASP A 377 21.66 38.31 21.00
C ASP A 377 20.90 38.18 19.67
N ALA A 378 20.81 36.97 19.11
CA ALA A 378 20.06 36.71 17.88
C ALA A 378 18.55 36.98 18.06
N VAL A 379 17.99 36.61 19.23
CA VAL A 379 16.59 36.91 19.57
C VAL A 379 16.39 38.42 19.77
N ALA A 380 17.31 39.09 20.45
CA ALA A 380 17.26 40.52 20.70
C ALA A 380 17.34 41.34 19.40
N ALA A 381 18.22 40.96 18.46
CA ALA A 381 18.37 41.61 17.16
C ALA A 381 17.07 41.58 16.33
N ARG A 382 16.24 40.54 16.51
CA ARG A 382 14.92 40.44 15.86
C ARG A 382 13.87 41.35 16.46
N LYS A 383 13.88 41.51 17.79
CA LYS A 383 13.02 42.49 18.47
C LYS A 383 13.29 43.92 17.98
N GLY A 384 14.53 44.22 17.57
CA GLY A 384 14.92 45.52 17.02
C GLY A 384 14.62 45.72 15.52
N THR A 385 14.39 44.66 14.75
CA THR A 385 14.12 44.72 13.29
C THR A 385 12.63 44.68 12.94
N ALA A 386 11.75 44.42 13.92
CA ALA A 386 10.31 44.63 13.79
C ALA A 386 9.98 46.13 13.95
N ARG A 387 10.13 46.90 12.87
CA ARG A 387 9.53 48.24 12.72
C ARG A 387 8.80 48.33 11.39
#